data_AF-A0A5M8IBU3-F1
#
_entry.id   AF-A0A5M8IBU3-F1
#
_cell.length_a   1.000
_cell.length_b   1.000
_cell.length_c   1.000
_cell.angle_alpha   90.00
_cell.angle_beta   90.00
_cell.angle_gamma   90.00
#
_symmetry.space_group_name_H-M   'P 1'
#
loop_
_entity.id
_entity.type
_entity.pdbx_description
1 polymer ?
#
loop_
_entity_poly.entity_id
_entity_poly.type
_entity_poly.pdbx_seq_one_letter_code
_entity_poly.pdbx_strand_id
1 'polypeptide(L)'
;MQLLTTGARIRTFGKLKFKTVKAFADALEMSASNLQFYLSDKRQPGAPILKRLEALGCNSSWLLTGTGMIEKNRPRPHPSLSLEEIGQAGEIYSITAAGKKMTPGMIMEGDTLLIHPGLSPEEGDHIVKNTAKGKEILLWEKGGPYEGVVVQLVRTMKVNAP
;
A
#
# COMPACT_ATOMS: atom_id res chain seq x y z
N MET A 1 6.52 -3.92 -23.37
CA MET A 1 5.54 -3.60 -22.31
C MET A 1 4.59 -4.77 -22.15
N GLN A 2 4.77 -5.65 -21.16
CA GLN A 2 3.67 -6.56 -20.79
C GLN A 2 2.74 -5.81 -19.84
N LEU A 3 1.57 -5.41 -20.36
CA LEU A 3 0.46 -5.01 -19.52
C LEU A 3 0.12 -6.21 -18.63
N LEU A 4 0.39 -6.12 -17.32
CA LEU A 4 -0.04 -7.15 -16.37
C LEU A 4 -1.54 -7.38 -16.58
N THR A 5 -1.96 -8.63 -16.69
CA THR A 5 -3.37 -8.97 -16.83
C THR A 5 -4.13 -8.64 -15.55
N THR A 6 -5.46 -8.53 -15.64
CA THR A 6 -6.30 -8.32 -14.46
C THR A 6 -6.13 -9.45 -13.45
N GLY A 7 -6.02 -10.71 -13.89
CA GLY A 7 -5.73 -11.85 -13.04
C GLY A 7 -4.38 -11.76 -12.33
N ALA A 8 -3.34 -11.30 -13.03
CA ALA A 8 -2.04 -11.04 -12.41
C ALA A 8 -2.13 -9.94 -11.34
N ARG A 9 -2.92 -8.88 -11.57
CA ARG A 9 -3.15 -7.82 -10.58
C ARG A 9 -3.93 -8.30 -9.36
N ILE A 10 -4.97 -9.12 -9.54
CA ILE A 10 -5.70 -9.75 -8.41
C ILE A 10 -4.74 -10.62 -7.59
N ARG A 11 -3.86 -11.39 -8.25
CA ARG A 11 -2.85 -12.21 -7.59
C ARG A 11 -1.88 -11.35 -6.78
N THR A 12 -1.41 -10.25 -7.35
CA THR A 12 -0.51 -9.31 -6.67
C THR A 12 -1.17 -8.76 -5.42
N PHE A 13 -2.38 -8.19 -5.52
CA PHE A 13 -3.12 -7.70 -4.36
C PHE A 13 -3.29 -8.77 -3.27
N GLY A 14 -3.69 -9.97 -3.66
CA GLY A 14 -3.84 -11.10 -2.74
C GLY A 14 -2.55 -11.44 -1.99
N LYS A 15 -1.41 -11.49 -2.68
CA LYS A 15 -0.10 -11.79 -2.07
C LYS A 15 0.38 -10.69 -1.12
N LEU A 16 0.03 -9.44 -1.38
CA LEU A 16 0.42 -8.31 -0.52
C LEU A 16 -0.35 -8.34 0.81
N LYS A 17 -1.63 -8.71 0.78
CA LYS A 17 -2.52 -8.64 1.94
C LYS A 17 -2.67 -9.97 2.70
N PHE A 18 -2.49 -11.10 2.03
CA PHE A 18 -2.75 -12.43 2.59
C PHE A 18 -1.58 -13.38 2.38
N LYS A 19 -1.27 -14.17 3.42
CA LYS A 19 -0.17 -15.15 3.40
C LYS A 19 -0.42 -16.32 2.46
N THR A 20 -1.68 -16.70 2.23
CA THR A 20 -2.05 -17.86 1.42
C THR A 20 -3.23 -17.54 0.49
N VAL A 21 -3.30 -18.24 -0.64
CA VAL A 21 -4.42 -18.12 -1.59
C VAL A 21 -5.74 -18.54 -0.92
N LYS A 22 -5.70 -19.49 0.00
CA LYS A 22 -6.87 -19.89 0.78
C LYS A 22 -7.40 -18.75 1.65
N ALA A 23 -6.53 -18.10 2.43
CA ALA A 23 -6.92 -16.95 3.24
C ALA A 23 -7.49 -15.79 2.40
N PHE A 24 -6.94 -15.59 1.19
CA PHE A 24 -7.47 -14.60 0.27
C PHE A 24 -8.85 -14.98 -0.28
N ALA A 25 -9.07 -16.25 -0.62
CA ALA A 25 -10.36 -16.75 -1.09
C ALA A 25 -11.42 -16.66 0.02
N ASP A 26 -11.06 -17.04 1.24
CA ASP A 26 -11.92 -16.96 2.42
C ASP A 26 -12.33 -15.49 2.69
N ALA A 27 -11.38 -14.56 2.62
CA ALA A 27 -11.67 -13.11 2.75
C ALA A 27 -12.54 -12.54 1.62
N LEU A 28 -12.53 -13.17 0.44
CA LEU A 28 -13.40 -12.85 -0.68
C LEU A 28 -14.73 -13.63 -0.65
N GLU A 29 -15.01 -14.36 0.42
CA GLU A 29 -16.20 -15.20 0.59
C GLU A 29 -16.43 -16.12 -0.62
N MET A 30 -15.36 -16.80 -1.06
CA MET A 30 -15.42 -17.75 -2.17
C MET A 30 -14.41 -18.89 -2.01
N SER A 31 -14.62 -19.97 -2.75
CA SER A 31 -13.66 -21.08 -2.76
C SER A 31 -12.36 -20.71 -3.49
N ALA A 32 -11.24 -21.30 -3.05
CA ALA A 32 -9.94 -21.13 -3.71
C ALA A 32 -9.98 -21.53 -5.19
N SER A 33 -10.75 -22.57 -5.54
CA SER A 33 -10.96 -22.99 -6.93
C SER A 33 -11.68 -21.92 -7.74
N ASN A 34 -12.69 -21.24 -7.18
CA ASN A 34 -13.38 -20.14 -7.86
C ASN A 34 -12.44 -18.94 -8.04
N LEU A 35 -11.65 -18.60 -7.02
CA LEU A 35 -10.64 -17.55 -7.09
C LEU A 35 -9.62 -17.84 -8.21
N GLN A 36 -9.19 -19.11 -8.36
CA GLN A 36 -8.21 -19.50 -9.36
C GLN A 36 -8.63 -19.18 -10.80
N PHE A 37 -9.92 -19.20 -11.13
CA PHE A 37 -10.39 -18.79 -12.45
C PHE A 37 -10.09 -17.32 -12.75
N TYR A 38 -10.17 -16.44 -11.74
CA TYR A 38 -9.77 -15.04 -11.89
C TYR A 38 -8.25 -14.90 -11.95
N LEU A 39 -7.51 -15.60 -11.07
CA LEU A 39 -6.04 -15.53 -11.01
C LEU A 39 -5.35 -16.07 -12.26
N SER A 40 -6.04 -16.87 -13.07
CA SER A 40 -5.55 -17.44 -14.32
C SER A 40 -6.15 -16.76 -15.57
N ASP A 41 -6.84 -15.63 -15.39
CA ASP A 41 -7.51 -14.87 -16.46
C ASP A 41 -8.59 -15.66 -17.23
N LYS A 42 -8.98 -16.85 -16.74
CA LYS A 42 -10.08 -17.66 -17.28
C LYS A 42 -11.45 -17.04 -17.03
N ARG A 43 -11.55 -16.08 -16.11
CA ARG A 43 -12.77 -15.33 -15.80
C ARG A 43 -12.44 -13.87 -15.55
N GLN A 44 -13.14 -12.98 -16.25
CA GLN A 44 -13.06 -11.55 -15.98
C GLN A 44 -13.86 -11.19 -14.72
N PRO A 45 -13.33 -10.30 -13.85
CA PRO A 45 -14.04 -9.86 -12.66
C PRO A 45 -15.24 -8.98 -13.01
N GLY A 46 -16.44 -9.46 -12.66
CA GLY A 46 -17.66 -8.66 -12.71
C GLY A 46 -17.87 -7.81 -11.45
N ALA A 47 -18.93 -7.00 -11.45
CA ALA A 47 -19.26 -6.10 -10.33
C ALA A 47 -19.26 -6.76 -8.92
N PRO A 48 -19.73 -8.02 -8.72
CA PRO A 48 -19.74 -8.62 -7.39
C PRO A 48 -18.35 -8.83 -6.79
N ILE A 49 -17.40 -9.40 -7.56
CA ILE A 49 -16.03 -9.63 -7.05
C ILE A 49 -15.25 -8.32 -6.94
N LEU A 50 -15.49 -7.35 -7.83
CA LEU A 50 -14.90 -6.01 -7.72
C LEU A 50 -15.29 -5.34 -6.40
N LYS A 51 -16.58 -5.38 -6.02
CA LYS A 51 -17.04 -4.85 -4.73
C LYS A 51 -16.36 -5.53 -3.53
N ARG A 52 -16.16 -6.85 -3.59
CA ARG A 52 -15.46 -7.58 -2.52
C ARG A 52 -13.98 -7.20 -2.45
N LEU A 53 -13.31 -7.08 -3.60
CA LEU A 53 -11.93 -6.61 -3.67
C LEU A 53 -11.78 -5.19 -3.14
N GLU A 54 -12.72 -4.30 -3.49
CA GLU A 54 -12.77 -2.94 -2.94
C GLU A 54 -13.02 -2.91 -1.43
N ALA A 55 -13.90 -3.76 -0.91
CA ALA A 55 -14.14 -3.91 0.53
C ALA A 55 -12.89 -4.39 1.27
N LEU A 56 -12.06 -5.21 0.62
CA LEU A 56 -10.73 -5.59 1.13
C LEU A 56 -9.69 -4.47 0.95
N GLY A 57 -10.06 -3.32 0.39
CA GLY A 57 -9.20 -2.16 0.22
C GLY A 57 -8.44 -2.10 -1.12
N CYS A 58 -8.75 -2.96 -2.08
CA CYS A 58 -8.16 -2.90 -3.43
C CYS A 58 -8.71 -1.67 -4.18
N ASN A 59 -7.85 -0.97 -4.90
CA ASN A 59 -8.24 0.09 -5.82
C ASN A 59 -8.69 -0.53 -7.15
N SER A 60 -9.97 -0.40 -7.47
CA SER A 60 -10.56 -0.92 -8.71
C SER A 60 -9.98 -0.28 -9.98
N SER A 61 -9.64 1.01 -9.96
CA SER A 61 -8.99 1.68 -11.09
C SER A 61 -7.63 1.05 -11.39
N TRP A 62 -6.79 0.81 -10.37
CA TRP A 62 -5.53 0.09 -10.55
C TRP A 62 -5.75 -1.35 -11.00
N LEU A 63 -6.72 -2.05 -10.40
CA LEU A 63 -7.00 -3.44 -10.74
C LEU A 63 -7.38 -3.63 -12.22
N LEU A 64 -8.11 -2.67 -12.80
CA LEU A 64 -8.59 -2.75 -14.17
C LEU A 64 -7.59 -2.16 -15.19
N THR A 65 -6.94 -1.05 -14.85
CA THR A 65 -6.08 -0.31 -15.79
C THR A 65 -4.59 -0.62 -15.60
N GLY A 66 -4.20 -1.13 -14.43
CA GLY A 66 -2.80 -1.24 -14.01
C GLY A 66 -2.16 0.09 -13.61
N THR A 67 -2.92 1.18 -13.59
CA THR A 67 -2.42 2.53 -13.28
C THR A 67 -2.92 3.02 -11.93
N GLY A 68 -2.07 3.78 -11.22
CA GLY A 68 -2.39 4.28 -9.88
C GLY A 68 -2.01 3.33 -8.75
N MET A 69 -2.61 3.54 -7.58
CA MET A 69 -2.27 2.83 -6.35
C MET A 69 -2.99 1.48 -6.26
N ILE A 70 -2.33 0.44 -5.73
CA ILE A 70 -2.91 -0.89 -5.52
C ILE A 70 -4.07 -0.86 -4.52
N GLU A 71 -3.93 -0.09 -3.43
CA GLU A 71 -4.90 0.00 -2.35
C GLU A 71 -5.62 1.35 -2.38
N LYS A 72 -6.95 1.34 -2.16
CA LYS A 72 -7.83 2.52 -2.13
C LYS A 72 -7.69 3.30 -0.83
N ASN A 73 -7.57 2.56 0.27
CA ASN A 73 -7.32 3.08 1.60
C ASN A 73 -6.02 2.44 2.10
N ARG A 74 -4.90 3.13 1.89
CA ARG A 74 -3.82 2.91 2.86
C ARG A 74 -4.33 3.43 4.20
N PRO A 75 -3.92 2.84 5.34
CA PRO A 75 -4.04 3.56 6.60
C PRO A 75 -3.43 4.94 6.34
N ARG A 76 -4.29 5.97 6.39
CA ARG A 76 -3.86 7.34 6.54
C ARG A 76 -3.11 7.32 7.86
N PRO A 77 -1.79 7.53 7.90
CA PRO A 77 -1.06 7.50 9.16
C PRO A 77 -1.26 8.84 9.88
N HIS A 78 -2.49 9.36 9.82
CA HIS A 78 -2.99 10.50 10.57
C HIS A 78 -4.51 10.63 10.29
N PRO A 79 -5.40 10.43 11.28
CA PRO A 79 -6.85 10.57 11.12
C PRO A 79 -7.28 12.00 10.74
N SER A 80 -6.42 12.97 11.02
CA SER A 80 -6.75 14.40 11.11
C SER A 80 -6.33 15.21 9.87
N LEU A 81 -5.76 14.57 8.84
CA LEU A 81 -5.38 15.25 7.59
C LEU A 81 -6.16 14.70 6.39
N SER A 82 -6.84 15.62 5.70
CA SER A 82 -7.40 15.42 4.37
C SER A 82 -6.29 15.47 3.29
N LEU A 83 -6.54 14.84 2.14
CA LEU A 83 -5.64 14.91 0.98
C LEU A 83 -5.40 16.36 0.51
N GLU A 84 -6.34 17.25 0.77
CA GLU A 84 -6.28 18.68 0.44
C GLU A 84 -5.33 19.43 1.38
N GLU A 85 -5.37 19.11 2.68
CA GLU A 85 -4.45 19.68 3.67
C GLU A 85 -3.01 19.21 3.45
N ILE A 86 -2.80 17.96 3.02
CA ILE A 86 -1.48 17.47 2.57
C ILE A 86 -0.96 18.30 1.39
N GLY A 87 -1.83 18.76 0.49
CA GLY A 87 -1.44 19.61 -0.65
C GLY A 87 -1.15 21.07 -0.28
N GLN A 88 -1.61 21.54 0.88
CA GLN A 88 -1.46 22.92 1.35
C GLN A 88 -0.46 23.07 2.50
N ALA A 89 -0.12 21.99 3.21
CA ALA A 89 0.69 21.99 4.40
C ALA A 89 2.20 21.83 4.10
N GLY A 90 2.93 22.94 4.01
CA GLY A 90 4.39 22.99 4.14
C GLY A 90 5.21 22.08 3.20
N GLU A 91 6.53 22.03 3.45
CA GLU A 91 7.47 21.20 2.66
C GLU A 91 7.30 19.70 3.00
N ILE A 92 6.35 19.04 2.34
CA ILE A 92 6.35 17.57 2.27
C ILE A 92 7.49 17.13 1.37
N TYR A 93 8.25 16.14 1.83
CA TYR A 93 9.30 15.51 1.02
C TYR A 93 9.05 14.02 0.86
N SER A 94 9.60 13.44 -0.20
CA SER A 94 9.50 12.01 -0.49
C SER A 94 10.80 11.27 -0.21
N ILE A 95 10.73 10.06 0.34
CA ILE A 95 11.85 9.13 0.45
C ILE A 95 11.49 7.78 -0.15
N THR A 96 12.47 7.06 -0.71
CA THR A 96 12.27 5.69 -1.19
C THR A 96 12.65 4.71 -0.10
N ALA A 97 11.71 3.86 0.30
CA ALA A 97 11.90 2.75 1.23
C ALA A 97 12.97 1.78 0.70
N ALA A 98 14.09 1.65 1.42
CA ALA A 98 15.19 0.77 1.05
C ALA A 98 15.79 0.10 2.29
N GLY A 99 15.98 -1.21 2.21
CA GLY A 99 16.51 -2.02 3.30
C GLY A 99 15.56 -2.22 4.49
N LYS A 100 15.90 -3.21 5.33
CA LYS A 100 15.02 -3.76 6.38
C LYS A 100 14.47 -2.73 7.37
N LYS A 101 15.21 -1.65 7.64
CA LYS A 101 14.85 -0.60 8.60
C LYS A 101 13.85 0.41 8.06
N MET A 102 13.70 0.49 6.74
CA MET A 102 12.73 1.37 6.07
C MET A 102 11.56 0.59 5.46
N THR A 103 11.49 -0.73 5.67
CA THR A 103 10.40 -1.59 5.20
C THR A 103 9.69 -2.32 6.35
N PRO A 104 9.27 -1.63 7.44
CA PRO A 104 8.50 -2.27 8.51
C PRO A 104 7.06 -2.55 8.06
N GLY A 105 6.45 -3.59 8.64
CA GLY A 105 5.03 -3.90 8.46
C GLY A 105 4.63 -4.08 6.99
N MET A 106 3.86 -3.13 6.46
CA MET A 106 3.33 -3.15 5.09
C MET A 106 4.18 -2.38 4.07
N ILE A 107 5.24 -1.69 4.53
CA ILE A 107 6.16 -0.93 3.69
C ILE A 107 7.13 -1.91 3.01
N MET A 108 7.30 -1.77 1.69
CA MET A 108 8.13 -2.63 0.86
C MET A 108 9.26 -1.83 0.22
N GLU A 109 10.32 -2.55 -0.13
CA GLU A 109 11.44 -1.96 -0.85
C GLU A 109 10.97 -1.38 -2.19
N GLY A 110 11.37 -0.13 -2.45
CA GLY A 110 10.94 0.65 -3.61
C GLY A 110 9.67 1.47 -3.40
N ASP A 111 8.98 1.37 -2.26
CA ASP A 111 7.89 2.28 -1.93
C ASP A 111 8.39 3.71 -1.81
N THR A 112 7.68 4.66 -2.40
CA THR A 112 7.89 6.09 -2.16
C THR A 112 7.02 6.53 -0.99
N LEU A 113 7.60 7.17 0.02
CA LEU A 113 6.92 7.61 1.23
C LEU A 113 6.92 9.13 1.27
N LEU A 114 5.75 9.73 1.40
CA LEU A 114 5.60 11.17 1.62
C LEU A 114 5.62 11.44 3.12
N ILE A 115 6.50 12.34 3.53
CA ILE A 115 6.79 12.66 4.92
C ILE A 115 6.42 14.10 5.20
N HIS A 116 5.65 14.31 6.26
CA HIS A 116 5.32 15.63 6.78
C HIS A 116 6.13 15.90 8.06
N PRO A 117 7.14 16.80 8.03
CA PRO A 117 8.03 17.02 9.17
C PRO A 117 7.36 17.79 10.32
N GLY A 118 6.40 18.64 10.02
CA GLY A 118 5.70 19.47 11.02
C GLY A 118 4.46 18.84 11.65
N LEU A 119 4.20 17.55 11.38
CA LEU A 119 3.01 16.86 11.90
C LEU A 119 3.35 16.16 13.21
N SER A 120 2.48 16.28 14.21
CA SER A 120 2.60 15.51 15.45
C SER A 120 2.09 14.09 15.21
N PRO A 121 2.87 13.03 15.46
CA PRO A 121 2.40 11.66 15.29
C PRO A 121 1.40 11.23 16.36
N GLU A 122 0.41 10.44 15.94
CA GLU A 122 -0.54 9.71 16.78
C GLU A 122 -0.14 8.23 16.92
N GLU A 123 -0.67 7.56 17.93
CA GLU A 123 -0.39 6.13 18.17
C GLU A 123 -0.78 5.29 16.95
N GLY A 124 0.18 4.52 16.42
CA GLY A 124 0.02 3.71 15.20
C GLY A 124 0.52 4.38 13.92
N ASP A 125 0.91 5.65 13.96
CA ASP A 125 1.49 6.33 12.81
C ASP A 125 2.89 5.81 12.50
N HIS A 126 3.26 5.79 11.22
CA HIS A 126 4.65 5.51 10.85
C HIS A 126 5.43 6.83 10.88
N ILE A 127 6.51 6.86 11.64
CA ILE A 127 7.42 8.02 11.70
C ILE A 127 8.76 7.69 11.04
N VAL A 128 9.40 8.73 10.51
CA VAL A 128 10.80 8.67 10.08
C VAL A 128 11.66 9.15 11.24
N LYS A 129 12.74 8.42 11.52
CA LYS A 129 13.76 8.80 12.48
C LYS A 129 15.11 8.86 11.80
N ASN A 130 15.82 9.96 11.99
CA ASN A 130 17.21 10.07 11.56
C ASN A 130 18.14 9.49 12.63
N THR A 131 19.00 8.55 12.24
CA THR A 131 19.99 7.94 13.14
C THR A 131 21.39 8.10 12.55
N ALA A 132 22.42 7.88 13.38
CA ALA A 132 23.82 7.86 12.88
C ALA A 132 24.07 6.80 11.80
N LYS A 133 23.19 5.81 11.64
CA LYS A 133 23.27 4.74 10.64
C LYS A 133 22.33 4.97 9.43
N GLY A 134 21.68 6.14 9.35
CA GLY A 134 20.72 6.49 8.31
C GLY A 134 19.28 6.60 8.81
N LYS A 135 18.34 6.68 7.87
CA LYS A 135 16.90 6.80 8.16
C LYS A 135 16.29 5.45 8.55
N GLU A 136 15.41 5.48 9.53
CA GLU A 136 14.65 4.32 10.00
C GLU A 136 13.16 4.67 10.07
N ILE A 137 12.29 3.69 9.82
CA ILE A 137 10.85 3.85 9.93
C ILE A 137 10.34 2.97 11.05
N LEU A 138 9.51 3.56 11.90
CA LEU A 138 8.99 2.92 13.10
C LEU A 138 7.50 3.24 13.25
N LEU A 139 6.76 2.34 13.88
CA LEU A 139 5.43 2.63 14.40
C LEU A 139 5.58 3.49 15.65
N TRP A 140 4.84 4.58 15.71
CA TRP A 140 4.78 5.45 16.86
C TRP A 140 3.87 4.85 17.93
N GLU A 141 4.38 4.72 19.15
CA GLU A 141 3.61 4.25 20.31
C GLU A 141 3.37 5.40 21.28
N LYS A 142 4.45 5.96 21.86
CA LYS A 142 4.39 7.22 22.62
C LYS A 142 5.78 7.83 22.79
N GLY A 143 5.89 9.14 22.58
CA GLY A 143 7.05 9.95 22.92
C GLY A 143 8.37 9.57 22.22
N GLY A 144 9.24 10.57 22.02
CA GLY A 144 10.56 10.37 21.44
C GLY A 144 10.86 11.25 20.22
N PRO A 145 12.11 11.29 19.76
CA PRO A 145 12.48 12.10 18.60
C PRO A 145 12.01 11.45 17.30
N TYR A 146 11.39 12.28 16.45
CA TYR A 146 11.00 11.95 15.08
C TYR A 146 11.43 13.09 14.15
N GLU A 147 11.67 12.75 12.88
CA GLU A 147 11.98 13.69 11.79
C GLU A 147 10.71 14.10 11.03
N GLY A 148 9.72 13.22 10.99
CA GLY A 148 8.43 13.50 10.38
C GLY A 148 7.53 12.27 10.36
N VAL A 149 6.27 12.52 10.04
CA VAL A 149 5.23 11.49 9.95
C VAL A 149 5.08 11.07 8.50
N VAL A 150 5.09 9.76 8.24
CA VAL A 150 4.73 9.22 6.92
C VAL A 150 3.25 9.52 6.72
N VAL A 151 2.88 10.44 5.85
CA VAL A 151 1.46 10.78 5.61
C VAL A 151 0.87 9.98 4.45
N GLN A 152 1.73 9.48 3.55
CA GLN A 152 1.31 8.68 2.42
C GLN A 152 2.40 7.71 2.01
N LEU A 153 2.05 6.44 1.84
CA LEU A 153 2.87 5.49 1.08
C LEU A 153 2.41 5.60 -0.38
N VAL A 154 3.32 5.44 -1.34
CA VAL A 154 3.07 5.40 -2.77
C VAL A 154 3.86 4.23 -3.32
N ARG A 155 3.17 3.22 -3.87
CA ARG A 155 3.80 2.03 -4.41
C ARG A 155 3.75 2.11 -5.91
N THR A 156 4.84 2.56 -6.52
CA THR A 156 5.02 2.53 -7.96
C THR A 156 5.76 1.25 -8.32
N MET A 157 5.06 0.30 -8.94
CA MET A 157 5.73 -0.87 -9.51
C MET A 157 6.51 -0.40 -10.74
N LYS A 158 7.85 -0.36 -10.66
CA LYS A 158 8.67 -0.33 -11.87
C LYS A 158 8.44 -1.66 -12.57
N VAL A 159 7.82 -1.60 -13.74
CA VAL A 159 7.79 -2.73 -14.67
C VAL A 159 9.22 -2.89 -15.15
N ASN A 160 9.99 -3.81 -14.57
CA ASN A 160 11.22 -4.27 -15.21
C ASN A 160 10.78 -4.89 -16.53
N ALA A 161 11.07 -4.17 -17.63
CA ALA A 161 11.09 -4.79 -18.95
C ALA A 161 12.23 -5.82 -18.95
N PRO A 162 12.08 -6.94 -19.69
CA PRO A 162 13.16 -7.90 -19.88
C PRO A 162 14.38 -7.26 -20.54
#